data_AF-A0A0C9TRY4-F1
#
_entry.id   AF-A0A0C9TRY4-F1
#
_cell.length_a   1.000
_cell.length_b   1.000
_cell.length_c   1.000
_cell.angle_alpha   90.00
_cell.angle_beta   90.00
_cell.angle_gamma   90.00
#
_symmetry.space_group_name_H-M   'P 1'
#
loop_
_entity.id
_entity.type
_entity.pdbx_description
1 polymer ?
#
loop_
_entity_poly.entity_id
_entity_poly.type
_entity_poly.pdbx_seq_one_letter_code
_entity_poly.pdbx_strand_id
1 'polypeptide(L)'
;LCPAGLDWDNNETRMKLVNGQIQVAGNQWPIFLYTNYTYNTEDPWNGLLRSGLLISAFKHIFTSPSSVDQEPKATHSGNAHIHGMQAVTKASIGYVATQTHFALTSAQVFSRTDLVTDSERFYCSIVELLEDPEEKDEVDQLLMWWNRQIFLLYSDLECLPSKDSVLARIRQKCTV
;
A
#
# COMPACT_ATOMS: atom_id res chain seq x y z
N LEU A 1 -12.83 10.94 7.05
CA LEU A 1 -12.36 10.79 5.65
C LEU A 1 -13.56 10.47 4.78
N CYS A 2 -13.59 10.94 3.52
CA CYS A 2 -14.72 10.65 2.62
C CYS A 2 -14.59 9.23 2.03
N PRO A 3 -15.61 8.36 2.17
CA PRO A 3 -15.70 7.11 1.41
C PRO A 3 -15.63 7.36 -0.09
N ALA A 4 -15.02 6.42 -0.83
CA ALA A 4 -14.87 6.52 -2.28
C ALA A 4 -16.21 6.55 -3.04
N GLY A 5 -17.24 5.89 -2.50
CA GLY A 5 -18.58 5.90 -3.07
C GLY A 5 -19.43 7.13 -2.73
N LEU A 6 -18.89 8.10 -1.99
CA LEU A 6 -19.59 9.34 -1.64
C LEU A 6 -18.94 10.54 -2.34
N ASP A 7 -19.78 11.42 -2.88
CA ASP A 7 -19.34 12.67 -3.50
C ASP A 7 -19.05 13.72 -2.41
N TRP A 8 -17.79 14.11 -2.28
CA TRP A 8 -17.34 15.14 -1.34
C TRP A 8 -17.72 16.56 -1.80
N ASP A 9 -17.86 16.78 -3.10
CA ASP A 9 -18.24 18.09 -3.65
C ASP A 9 -19.73 18.39 -3.40
N ASN A 10 -20.52 17.35 -3.10
CA ASN A 10 -21.86 17.50 -2.57
C ASN A 10 -21.83 18.04 -1.12
N ASN A 11 -22.26 19.30 -0.98
CA ASN A 11 -22.25 20.01 0.30
C ASN A 11 -23.09 19.33 1.39
N GLU A 12 -24.21 18.68 1.02
CA GLU A 12 -25.04 17.96 1.99
C GLU A 12 -24.32 16.72 2.53
N THR A 13 -23.71 15.93 1.64
CA THR A 13 -22.90 14.76 2.01
C THR A 13 -21.73 15.17 2.90
N ARG A 14 -21.02 16.24 2.52
CA ARG A 14 -19.91 16.78 3.28
C ARG A 14 -20.33 17.20 4.69
N MET A 15 -21.42 17.96 4.83
CA MET A 15 -21.90 18.38 6.15
C MET A 15 -22.29 17.18 7.03
N LYS A 16 -22.98 16.19 6.46
CA LYS A 16 -23.38 14.99 7.19
C LYS A 16 -22.17 14.18 7.69
N LEU A 17 -21.11 14.09 6.88
CA LEU A 17 -19.85 13.46 7.27
C LEU A 17 -19.12 14.25 8.37
N VAL A 18 -18.98 15.58 8.21
CA VAL A 18 -18.29 16.44 9.19
C VAL A 18 -19.01 16.45 10.54
N ASN A 19 -20.34 16.47 10.54
CA ASN A 19 -21.16 16.48 11.75
C ASN A 19 -21.32 15.09 12.39
N GLY A 20 -20.72 14.04 11.80
CA GLY A 20 -20.82 12.67 12.30
C GLY A 20 -22.21 12.03 12.15
N GLN A 21 -23.10 12.61 11.33
CA GLN A 21 -24.43 12.09 11.05
C GLN A 21 -24.37 10.84 10.15
N ILE A 22 -23.32 10.72 9.33
CA ILE A 22 -22.98 9.50 8.61
C ILE A 22 -21.84 8.82 9.37
N GLN A 23 -22.14 7.66 9.94
CA GLN A 23 -21.13 6.75 10.48
C GLN A 23 -20.55 5.95 9.31
N VAL A 24 -19.26 6.13 9.05
CA VAL A 24 -18.53 5.40 8.01
C VAL A 24 -17.95 4.14 8.64
N ALA A 25 -18.44 2.97 8.21
CA ALA A 25 -17.90 1.70 8.67
C ALA A 25 -16.49 1.44 8.12
N GLY A 26 -15.66 0.64 8.80
CA GLY A 26 -14.29 0.37 8.35
C GLY A 26 -14.16 -0.28 6.96
N ASN A 27 -15.23 -0.90 6.43
CA ASN A 27 -15.25 -1.44 5.08
C ASN A 27 -15.65 -0.42 3.99
N GLN A 28 -16.02 0.81 4.38
CA GLN A 28 -16.25 1.90 3.44
C GLN A 28 -14.95 2.65 3.20
N TRP A 29 -14.20 2.16 2.21
CA TRP A 29 -12.85 2.64 1.99
C TRP A 29 -12.79 4.09 1.51
N PRO A 30 -11.86 4.89 2.06
CA PRO A 30 -11.72 6.29 1.73
C PRO A 30 -10.99 6.49 0.41
N ILE A 31 -11.28 7.63 -0.23
CA ILE A 31 -10.74 7.97 -1.55
C ILE A 31 -9.19 8.03 -1.59
N PHE A 32 -8.53 8.24 -0.45
CA PHE A 32 -7.07 8.33 -0.40
C PHE A 32 -6.37 7.03 -0.79
N LEU A 33 -7.05 5.88 -0.79
CA LEU A 33 -6.48 4.62 -1.26
C LEU A 33 -6.23 4.62 -2.77
N TYR A 34 -6.97 5.44 -3.52
CA TYR A 34 -6.95 5.43 -4.97
C TYR A 34 -5.86 6.33 -5.55
N THR A 35 -5.31 5.91 -6.69
CA THR A 35 -4.41 6.73 -7.50
C THR A 35 -5.10 8.04 -7.85
N ASN A 36 -4.38 9.15 -7.71
CA ASN A 36 -4.90 10.51 -7.92
C ASN A 36 -6.18 10.84 -7.12
N TYR A 37 -6.53 10.03 -6.13
CA TYR A 37 -7.75 10.15 -5.34
C TYR A 37 -9.02 10.13 -6.21
N THR A 38 -9.03 9.29 -7.24
CA THR A 38 -10.16 9.12 -8.16
C THR A 38 -10.71 7.70 -8.10
N TYR A 39 -12.01 7.55 -7.88
CA TYR A 39 -12.71 6.27 -7.86
C TYR A 39 -13.52 6.08 -9.14
N ASN A 40 -13.39 4.91 -9.77
CA ASN A 40 -14.19 4.51 -10.93
C ASN A 40 -15.24 3.48 -10.51
N THR A 41 -16.52 3.80 -10.70
CA THR A 41 -17.62 2.90 -10.35
C THR A 41 -17.73 1.69 -11.27
N GLU A 42 -17.30 1.81 -12.52
CA GLU A 42 -17.35 0.73 -13.52
C GLU A 42 -16.16 -0.22 -13.40
N ASP A 43 -15.08 0.23 -12.77
CA ASP A 43 -13.88 -0.55 -12.50
C ASP A 43 -13.31 -0.17 -11.13
N PRO A 44 -13.83 -0.77 -10.03
CA PRO A 44 -13.42 -0.45 -8.67
C PRO A 44 -11.96 -0.77 -8.36
N TRP A 45 -11.30 -1.63 -9.14
CA TRP A 45 -9.87 -1.95 -8.97
C TRP A 45 -8.97 -0.86 -9.54
N ASN A 46 -9.48 -0.02 -10.44
CA ASN A 46 -8.69 1.01 -11.10
C ASN A 46 -8.06 1.96 -10.08
N GLY A 47 -6.74 1.84 -9.94
CA GLY A 47 -5.94 2.67 -9.06
C GLY A 47 -6.09 2.39 -7.57
N LEU A 48 -6.87 1.37 -7.17
CA LEU A 48 -7.05 0.97 -5.78
C LEU A 48 -5.71 0.57 -5.14
N LEU A 49 -5.46 1.06 -3.91
CA LEU A 49 -4.23 0.83 -3.14
C LEU A 49 -2.94 1.29 -3.84
N ARG A 50 -3.03 2.22 -4.79
CA ARG A 50 -1.89 2.73 -5.58
C ARG A 50 -1.67 4.24 -5.40
N SER A 51 -2.24 4.87 -4.38
CA SER A 51 -2.05 6.30 -4.15
C SER A 51 -0.61 6.66 -3.78
N GLY A 52 -0.16 7.84 -4.21
CA GLY A 52 1.17 8.35 -3.86
C GLY A 52 1.37 8.51 -2.35
N LEU A 53 0.28 8.77 -1.60
CA LEU A 53 0.31 8.85 -0.15
C LEU A 53 0.70 7.51 0.49
N LEU A 54 0.14 6.39 0.00
CA LEU A 54 0.49 5.06 0.48
C LEU A 54 1.95 4.72 0.17
N ILE A 55 2.46 5.10 -1.01
CA ILE A 55 3.88 4.90 -1.35
C ILE A 55 4.78 5.64 -0.36
N SER A 56 4.50 6.93 -0.11
CA SER A 56 5.29 7.75 0.82
C SER A 56 5.24 7.19 2.25
N ALA A 57 4.05 6.77 2.71
CA ALA A 57 3.89 6.17 4.03
C ALA A 57 4.65 4.83 4.14
N PHE A 58 4.57 3.97 3.12
CA PHE A 58 5.32 2.71 3.09
C PHE A 58 6.82 2.96 3.20
N LYS A 59 7.34 3.89 2.41
CA LYS A 59 8.76 4.25 2.44
C LYS A 59 9.20 4.76 3.81
N HIS A 60 8.39 5.64 4.41
CA HIS A 60 8.65 6.18 5.73
C HIS A 60 8.67 5.10 6.82
N ILE A 61 7.76 4.12 6.75
CA ILE A 61 7.62 3.04 7.74
C ILE A 61 8.67 1.95 7.55
N PHE A 62 8.83 1.45 6.34
CA PHE A 62 9.61 0.23 6.07
C PHE A 62 11.00 0.51 5.50
N THR A 63 11.23 1.58 4.76
CA THR A 63 12.56 1.83 4.21
C THR A 63 13.31 2.83 5.09
N SER A 64 13.33 4.10 4.76
CA SER A 64 13.87 5.14 5.61
C SER A 64 13.12 6.44 5.33
N PRO A 65 12.92 7.36 6.30
CA PRO A 65 12.41 8.70 6.02
C PRO A 65 13.19 9.39 4.90
N SER A 66 14.51 9.19 4.85
CA SER A 66 15.40 9.74 3.82
C SER A 66 15.17 9.19 2.40
N SER A 67 14.41 8.11 2.23
CA SER A 67 14.05 7.57 0.90
C SER A 67 12.82 8.26 0.28
N VAL A 68 12.16 9.12 1.07
CA VAL A 68 11.07 9.98 0.62
C VAL A 68 11.63 11.26 -0.02
N ASP A 69 12.79 11.73 0.46
CA ASP A 69 13.54 12.85 -0.10
C ASP A 69 14.60 12.39 -1.12
N GLN A 70 14.91 13.21 -2.13
CA GLN A 70 15.91 12.87 -3.15
C GLN A 70 17.38 12.95 -2.65
N GLU A 71 17.61 13.43 -1.43
CA GLU A 71 18.95 13.53 -0.85
C GLU A 71 19.26 12.35 0.10
N PRO A 72 20.27 11.52 -0.19
CA PRO A 72 20.61 10.38 0.64
C PRO A 72 21.27 10.84 1.95
N LYS A 73 20.51 10.78 3.05
CA LYS A 73 20.98 11.07 4.43
C LYS A 73 20.71 9.89 5.37
N ALA A 74 20.92 8.65 4.90
CA ALA A 74 20.68 7.47 5.74
C ALA A 74 21.90 7.16 6.62
N THR A 75 21.76 7.35 7.94
CA THR A 75 22.75 6.92 8.95
C THR A 75 22.46 5.53 9.52
N HIS A 76 21.32 4.93 9.15
CA HIS A 76 20.87 3.63 9.67
C HIS A 76 20.16 2.83 8.56
N SER A 77 20.27 1.50 8.63
CA SER A 77 19.55 0.60 7.73
C SER A 77 18.03 0.71 7.93
N GLY A 78 17.28 0.57 6.85
CA GLY A 78 15.81 0.64 6.90
C GLY A 78 15.16 -0.59 7.53
N ASN A 79 13.94 -0.44 8.05
CA ASN A 79 13.22 -1.54 8.72
C ASN A 79 13.06 -2.80 7.84
N ALA A 80 12.83 -2.63 6.54
CA ALA A 80 12.74 -3.69 5.55
C ALA A 80 14.08 -4.42 5.43
N HIS A 81 15.20 -3.69 5.43
CA HIS A 81 16.53 -4.30 5.42
C HIS A 81 16.82 -5.03 6.75
N ILE A 82 16.51 -4.40 7.89
CA ILE A 82 16.70 -4.96 9.23
C ILE A 82 15.94 -6.28 9.39
N HIS A 83 14.71 -6.33 8.87
CA HIS A 83 13.85 -7.51 8.96
C HIS A 83 13.95 -8.45 7.74
N GLY A 84 14.85 -8.19 6.80
CA GLY A 84 15.03 -9.04 5.61
C GLY A 84 13.81 -9.07 4.68
N MET A 85 12.98 -8.04 4.68
CA MET A 85 11.84 -7.89 3.78
C MET A 85 12.35 -7.60 2.36
N GLN A 86 12.23 -8.61 1.50
CA GLN A 86 12.68 -8.54 0.09
C GLN A 86 11.55 -8.21 -0.89
N ALA A 87 10.30 -8.30 -0.44
CA ALA A 87 9.13 -8.02 -1.25
C ALA A 87 7.99 -7.43 -0.39
N VAL A 88 7.15 -6.62 -1.03
CA VAL A 88 5.91 -6.11 -0.45
C VAL A 88 4.93 -7.27 -0.27
N THR A 89 4.29 -7.34 0.89
CA THR A 89 3.29 -8.36 1.23
C THR A 89 1.90 -7.75 1.33
N LYS A 90 0.85 -8.55 1.16
CA LYS A 90 -0.56 -8.14 1.33
C LYS A 90 -0.78 -7.47 2.70
N ALA A 91 -0.28 -8.12 3.75
CA ALA A 91 -0.34 -7.61 5.12
C ALA A 91 0.39 -6.26 5.28
N SER A 92 1.55 -6.07 4.64
CA SER A 92 2.26 -4.79 4.69
C SER A 92 1.48 -3.65 4.01
N ILE A 93 0.79 -3.93 2.89
CA ILE A 93 -0.09 -2.94 2.23
C ILE A 93 -1.26 -2.58 3.15
N GLY A 94 -1.95 -3.58 3.71
CA GLY A 94 -3.03 -3.36 4.68
C GLY A 94 -2.55 -2.53 5.88
N TYR A 95 -1.37 -2.84 6.43
CA TYR A 95 -0.81 -2.11 7.55
C TYR A 95 -0.54 -0.64 7.21
N VAL A 96 0.11 -0.36 6.07
CA VAL A 96 0.38 1.03 5.64
C VAL A 96 -0.91 1.80 5.40
N ALA A 97 -1.91 1.17 4.77
CA ALA A 97 -3.22 1.78 4.57
C ALA A 97 -3.86 2.16 5.91
N THR A 98 -3.84 1.28 6.91
CA THR A 98 -4.39 1.54 8.25
C THR A 98 -3.63 2.63 8.98
N GLN A 99 -2.29 2.62 8.93
CA GLN A 99 -1.48 3.67 9.55
C GLN A 99 -1.74 5.04 8.91
N THR A 100 -1.89 5.07 7.58
CA THR A 100 -2.22 6.30 6.84
C THR A 100 -3.64 6.77 7.17
N HIS A 101 -4.61 5.87 7.24
CA HIS A 101 -5.98 6.17 7.65
C HIS A 101 -5.99 6.84 9.03
N PHE A 102 -5.33 6.23 10.01
CA PHE A 102 -5.21 6.78 11.37
C PHE A 102 -4.56 8.17 11.37
N ALA A 103 -3.43 8.34 10.67
CA ALA A 103 -2.71 9.62 10.61
C ALA A 103 -3.53 10.76 9.97
N LEU A 104 -4.50 10.43 9.12
CA LEU A 104 -5.42 11.38 8.50
C LEU A 104 -6.70 11.63 9.32
N THR A 105 -6.92 10.86 10.39
CA THR A 105 -8.05 11.08 11.30
C THR A 105 -7.69 12.07 12.40
N SER A 106 -8.70 12.62 13.07
CA SER A 106 -8.50 13.42 14.28
C SER A 106 -8.33 12.58 15.55
N ALA A 107 -8.28 11.24 15.43
CA ALA A 107 -8.14 10.35 16.58
C ALA A 107 -6.75 10.51 17.20
N GLN A 108 -6.70 10.67 18.52
CA GLN A 108 -5.43 10.86 19.24
C GLN A 108 -4.76 9.54 19.61
N VAL A 109 -5.52 8.44 19.65
CA VAL A 109 -5.05 7.15 20.11
C VAL A 109 -5.35 6.11 19.03
N PHE A 110 -4.30 5.40 18.62
CA PHE A 110 -4.46 4.23 17.77
C PHE A 110 -4.92 3.05 18.64
N SER A 111 -6.20 2.70 18.54
CA SER A 111 -6.78 1.60 19.31
C SER A 111 -7.54 0.64 18.39
N ARG A 112 -7.47 -0.65 18.71
CA ARG A 112 -8.26 -1.69 18.04
C ARG A 112 -9.75 -1.55 18.33
N THR A 113 -10.10 -1.08 19.53
CA THR A 113 -11.50 -0.96 19.99
C THR A 113 -12.11 0.40 19.68
N ASP A 114 -11.41 1.27 18.96
CA ASP A 114 -11.96 2.56 18.57
C ASP A 114 -12.98 2.37 17.44
N LEU A 115 -14.26 2.40 17.80
CA LEU A 115 -15.37 2.30 16.85
C LEU A 115 -15.50 3.55 15.95
N VAL A 116 -14.81 4.66 16.28
CA VAL A 116 -14.85 5.88 15.46
C VAL A 116 -14.00 5.72 14.21
N THR A 117 -12.81 5.14 14.33
CA THR A 117 -11.94 4.86 13.18
C THR A 117 -12.09 3.45 12.63
N ASP A 118 -12.59 2.50 13.45
CA ASP A 118 -12.81 1.10 13.09
C ASP A 118 -11.59 0.45 12.40
N SER A 119 -10.41 0.73 12.97
CA SER A 119 -9.10 0.44 12.34
C SER A 119 -8.85 -1.06 12.14
N GLU A 120 -9.36 -1.91 13.03
CA GLU A 120 -9.28 -3.37 12.89
C GLU A 120 -10.09 -3.84 11.69
N ARG A 121 -11.36 -3.43 11.58
CA ARG A 121 -12.21 -3.79 10.45
C ARG A 121 -11.67 -3.23 9.13
N PHE A 122 -11.13 -2.01 9.16
CA PHE A 122 -10.48 -1.41 7.99
C PHE A 122 -9.32 -2.29 7.51
N TYR A 123 -8.39 -2.67 8.40
CA TYR A 123 -7.29 -3.57 8.07
C TYR A 123 -7.79 -4.92 7.55
N CYS A 124 -8.69 -5.58 8.28
CA CYS A 124 -9.20 -6.89 7.93
C CYS A 124 -9.88 -6.88 6.56
N SER A 125 -10.73 -5.88 6.29
CA SER A 125 -11.41 -5.78 4.99
C SER A 125 -10.44 -5.67 3.81
N ILE A 126 -9.33 -4.93 3.96
CA ILE A 126 -8.30 -4.83 2.91
C ILE A 126 -7.62 -6.19 2.72
N VAL A 127 -7.22 -6.84 3.81
CA VAL A 127 -6.55 -8.14 3.72
C VAL A 127 -7.48 -9.20 3.16
N GLU A 128 -8.76 -9.20 3.53
CA GLU A 128 -9.79 -10.09 2.99
C GLU A 128 -9.89 -9.95 1.47
N LEU A 129 -9.97 -8.73 0.92
CA LEU A 129 -9.94 -8.52 -0.54
C LEU A 129 -8.63 -9.07 -1.15
N LEU A 130 -7.49 -8.76 -0.53
CA LEU A 130 -6.19 -9.19 -1.06
C LEU A 130 -6.00 -10.71 -1.00
N GLU A 131 -6.70 -11.42 -0.11
CA GLU A 131 -6.64 -12.88 0.05
C GLU A 131 -7.72 -13.62 -0.75
N ASP A 132 -8.68 -12.89 -1.35
CA ASP A 132 -9.74 -13.46 -2.18
C ASP A 132 -9.14 -14.19 -3.40
N PRO A 133 -9.40 -15.51 -3.54
CA PRO A 133 -8.97 -16.27 -4.72
C PRO A 133 -9.53 -15.75 -6.04
N GLU A 134 -10.71 -15.12 -6.04
CA GLU A 134 -11.34 -14.57 -7.24
C GLU A 134 -10.62 -13.32 -7.75
N GLU A 135 -9.96 -12.59 -6.85
CA GLU A 135 -9.25 -11.34 -7.14
C GLU A 135 -7.74 -11.55 -7.38
N LYS A 136 -7.30 -12.80 -7.46
CA LYS A 136 -5.88 -13.19 -7.50
C LYS A 136 -5.09 -12.45 -8.58
N ASP A 137 -5.65 -12.33 -9.79
CA ASP A 137 -4.94 -11.74 -10.93
C ASP A 137 -4.70 -10.23 -10.73
N GLU A 138 -5.66 -9.51 -10.16
CA GLU A 138 -5.51 -8.09 -9.82
C GLU A 138 -4.55 -7.89 -8.65
N VAL A 139 -4.62 -8.77 -7.64
CA VAL A 139 -3.71 -8.75 -6.49
C VAL A 139 -2.27 -9.02 -6.92
N ASP A 140 -2.03 -9.98 -7.80
CA ASP A 140 -0.69 -10.28 -8.30
C ASP A 140 -0.13 -9.09 -9.10
N GLN A 141 -0.95 -8.44 -9.94
CA GLN A 141 -0.59 -7.20 -10.63
C GLN A 141 -0.27 -6.05 -9.66
N LEU A 142 -1.08 -5.89 -8.62
CA LEU A 142 -0.85 -4.90 -7.56
C LEU A 142 0.48 -5.15 -6.85
N LEU A 143 0.77 -6.39 -6.45
CA LEU A 143 2.01 -6.75 -5.78
C LEU A 143 3.23 -6.53 -6.69
N MET A 144 3.15 -6.91 -7.97
CA MET A 144 4.22 -6.63 -8.94
C MET A 144 4.47 -5.13 -9.06
N TRP A 145 3.41 -4.33 -9.16
CA TRP A 145 3.51 -2.87 -9.21
C TRP A 145 4.19 -2.31 -7.95
N TRP A 146 3.74 -2.71 -6.75
CA TRP A 146 4.31 -2.28 -5.47
C TRP A 146 5.78 -2.63 -5.33
N ASN A 147 6.16 -3.85 -5.70
CA ASN A 147 7.56 -4.28 -5.64
C ASN A 147 8.45 -3.43 -6.55
N ARG A 148 7.98 -3.04 -7.74
CA ARG A 148 8.69 -2.11 -8.63
C ARG A 148 8.86 -0.70 -8.04
N GLN A 149 7.88 -0.22 -7.25
CA GLN A 149 7.95 1.10 -6.61
C GLN A 149 8.91 1.15 -5.41
N ILE A 150 8.98 0.07 -4.64
CA ILE A 150 9.71 0.02 -3.36
C ILE A 150 11.10 -0.60 -3.50
N PHE A 151 11.20 -1.72 -4.20
CA PHE A 151 12.42 -2.50 -4.36
C PHE A 151 12.93 -2.36 -5.80
N LEU A 152 13.82 -1.39 -6.04
CA LEU A 152 14.42 -1.15 -7.36
C LEU A 152 15.05 -2.42 -7.97
N LEU A 153 15.62 -3.28 -7.12
CA LEU A 153 16.24 -4.56 -7.48
C LEU A 153 15.24 -5.64 -7.94
N TYR A 154 13.93 -5.46 -7.74
CA TYR A 154 12.93 -6.39 -8.27
C TYR A 154 12.93 -6.40 -9.80
N SER A 155 13.24 -5.25 -10.41
CA SER A 155 13.45 -5.08 -11.86
C SER A 155 14.67 -5.89 -12.36
N ASP A 156 15.71 -6.03 -11.53
CA ASP A 156 16.94 -6.73 -11.89
C ASP A 156 16.81 -8.26 -11.79
N LEU A 157 15.84 -8.77 -11.01
CA LEU A 157 15.52 -10.21 -10.97
C LEU A 157 14.82 -10.69 -12.25
N GLU A 158 14.09 -9.80 -12.94
CA GLU A 158 13.58 -10.06 -14.30
C GLU A 158 14.68 -9.92 -15.38
N CYS A 159 15.84 -9.35 -15.05
CA CYS A 159 17.01 -9.40 -15.92
C CYS A 159 17.56 -10.83 -15.89
N LEU A 160 16.99 -11.68 -16.76
CA LEU A 160 17.58 -12.96 -17.15
C LEU A 160 19.10 -12.76 -17.25
N PRO A 161 19.94 -13.60 -16.61
CA PRO A 161 21.35 -13.53 -16.89
C PRO A 161 21.47 -13.66 -18.41
N SER A 162 21.95 -12.59 -19.05
CA SER A 162 22.26 -12.59 -20.49
C SER A 162 22.90 -13.94 -20.77
N LYS A 163 22.42 -14.68 -21.78
CA LYS A 163 22.88 -16.05 -22.04
C LYS A 163 24.41 -16.13 -22.26
N ASP A 164 25.07 -14.98 -22.40
CA ASP A 164 26.53 -14.80 -22.50
C ASP A 164 27.21 -14.24 -21.24
N SER A 165 26.49 -14.10 -20.13
CA SER A 165 27.03 -13.70 -18.84
C SER A 165 28.10 -14.69 -18.37
N VAL A 166 29.24 -14.14 -17.95
CA VAL A 166 30.36 -14.90 -17.36
C VAL A 166 29.87 -15.79 -16.20
N LEU A 167 28.87 -15.33 -15.43
CA LEU A 167 28.29 -16.07 -14.31
C LEU A 167 27.57 -17.36 -14.76
N ALA A 168 26.84 -17.30 -15.87
CA ALA A 168 26.16 -18.48 -16.44
C ALA A 168 27.16 -19.54 -16.92
N ARG A 169 28.27 -19.09 -17.52
CA ARG A 169 29.37 -19.97 -17.98
C ARG A 169 30.14 -20.60 -16.82
N ILE A 170 30.31 -19.89 -15.70
CA ILE A 170 30.96 -20.44 -14.49
C ILE A 170 30.09 -21.53 -13.87
N ARG A 171 28.77 -21.33 -13.75
CA ARG A 171 27.85 -22.31 -13.14
C ARG A 171 27.74 -23.63 -13.93
N GLN A 172 27.77 -23.58 -15.26
CA GLN A 172 27.83 -24.79 -16.11
C GLN A 172 29.10 -25.62 -15.90
N LYS A 173 30.22 -24.98 -15.56
CA LYS A 173 31.50 -25.68 -15.33
C LYS A 173 31.55 -26.46 -14.02
N CYS A 174 30.69 -26.12 -13.06
CA CYS A 174 30.63 -26.75 -11.74
C CYS A 174 29.62 -27.91 -11.65
N THR A 175 28.96 -28.28 -12.76
CA THR A 175 27.98 -29.38 -12.81
C THR A 175 28.57 -30.65 -13.47
N VAL A 176 29.88 -30.89 -13.29
CA VAL A 176 30.59 -32.10 -13.72
C VAL A 176 31.28 -32.73 -12.51
#